data_AF-A0A923XNX6-F1
#
_entry.id   AF-A0A923XNX6-F1
#
_cell.length_a   1.000
_cell.length_b   1.000
_cell.length_c   1.000
_cell.angle_alpha   90.00
_cell.angle_beta   90.00
_cell.angle_gamma   90.00
#
_symmetry.space_group_name_H-M   'P 1'
#
loop_
_entity.id
_entity.type
_entity.pdbx_description
1 polymer ?
#
loop_
_entity_poly.entity_id
_entity_poly.type
_entity_poly.pdbx_seq_one_letter_code
_entity_poly.pdbx_strand_id
1 'polypeptide(L)'
;REDAYWQREFTKQPYYRSELSYDDYSPAFRVGYTGPLRREGSFDSLEGDLQRDWQQVKGRSRLTWQEARQATRAAWERVAHAGHP
;
A
#
# COMPACT_ATOMS: atom_id res chain seq x y z
N ARG A 1 13.88 -0.35 -5.85
CA ARG A 1 12.48 -0.15 -6.30
C ARG A 1 11.57 -0.76 -5.25
N GLU A 2 10.59 -0.01 -4.75
CA GLU A 2 9.66 -0.44 -3.69
C GLU A 2 8.85 -1.68 -4.05
N ASP A 3 8.44 -1.79 -5.31
CA ASP A 3 7.65 -2.92 -5.82
C ASP A 3 8.34 -4.29 -5.59
N ALA A 4 9.61 -4.39 -5.97
CA ALA A 4 10.41 -5.62 -5.78
C ALA A 4 10.68 -5.93 -4.30
N TYR A 5 10.62 -4.93 -3.41
CA TYR A 5 10.68 -5.15 -1.96
C TYR A 5 9.35 -5.70 -1.45
N TRP A 6 8.23 -5.07 -1.81
CA TRP A 6 6.91 -5.52 -1.39
C TRP A 6 6.56 -6.90 -1.95
N GLN A 7 7.02 -7.27 -3.15
CA GLN A 7 6.82 -8.61 -3.71
C GLN A 7 7.40 -9.74 -2.87
N ARG A 8 8.44 -9.48 -2.08
CA ARG A 8 9.06 -10.48 -1.19
C ARG A 8 8.67 -10.34 0.27
N GLU A 9 8.25 -9.14 0.67
CA GLU A 9 7.88 -8.84 2.06
C GLU A 9 6.38 -8.93 2.34
N PHE A 10 5.51 -8.87 1.30
CA PHE A 10 4.06 -8.91 1.50
C PHE A 10 3.61 -10.20 2.19
N THR A 11 4.27 -11.33 1.92
CA THR A 11 3.97 -12.62 2.55
C THR A 11 4.35 -12.68 4.03
N LYS A 12 5.24 -11.78 4.48
CA LYS A 12 5.66 -11.65 5.88
C LYS A 12 4.77 -10.71 6.68
N GLN A 13 3.83 -10.03 6.02
CA GLN A 13 2.95 -9.10 6.71
C GLN A 13 1.92 -9.87 7.55
N PRO A 14 1.55 -9.35 8.74
CA PRO A 14 0.59 -10.02 9.62
C PRO A 14 -0.82 -10.11 9.01
N TYR A 15 -1.10 -9.29 7.99
CA TYR A 15 -2.36 -9.24 7.24
C TYR A 15 -2.30 -9.99 5.91
N TYR A 16 -1.22 -10.75 5.68
CA TYR A 16 -1.09 -11.60 4.51
C TYR A 16 -2.09 -12.76 4.56
N ARG A 17 -2.73 -13.02 3.42
CA ARG A 17 -3.58 -14.19 3.21
C ARG A 17 -2.98 -15.05 2.13
N SER A 18 -2.79 -16.34 2.42
CA SER A 18 -2.20 -17.32 1.48
C SER A 18 -3.02 -17.54 0.21
N GLU A 19 -4.30 -17.19 0.23
CA GLU A 19 -5.22 -17.27 -0.91
C GLU A 19 -5.02 -16.12 -1.92
N LEU A 20 -4.31 -15.06 -1.51
CA LEU A 20 -4.11 -13.83 -2.26
C LEU A 20 -2.68 -13.78 -2.80
N SER A 21 -2.56 -13.33 -4.04
CA SER A 21 -1.28 -13.21 -4.74
C SER A 21 -0.76 -11.78 -4.64
N TYR A 22 0.51 -11.57 -4.99
CA TYR A 22 1.07 -10.23 -5.02
C TYR A 22 0.28 -9.27 -5.91
N ASP A 23 -0.33 -9.76 -7.00
CA ASP A 23 -1.18 -8.95 -7.88
C ASP A 23 -2.37 -8.31 -7.14
N ASP A 24 -2.93 -9.00 -6.14
CA ASP A 24 -4.00 -8.45 -5.31
C ASP A 24 -3.49 -7.30 -4.43
N TYR A 25 -2.26 -7.39 -3.91
CA TYR A 25 -1.67 -6.41 -2.99
C TYR A 25 -0.87 -5.30 -3.66
N SER A 26 -0.31 -5.54 -4.84
CA SER A 26 0.51 -4.60 -5.63
C SER A 26 -0.15 -3.22 -5.77
N PRO A 27 -1.44 -3.08 -6.15
CA PRO A 27 -2.07 -1.78 -6.24
C PRO A 27 -2.10 -1.04 -4.90
N ALA A 28 -2.30 -1.74 -3.77
CA ALA A 28 -2.31 -1.12 -2.45
C ALA A 28 -0.93 -0.58 -2.05
N PHE A 29 0.11 -1.40 -2.23
CA PHE A 29 1.48 -0.94 -1.98
C PHE A 29 1.85 0.25 -2.87
N ARG A 30 1.44 0.21 -4.14
CA ARG A 30 1.68 1.30 -5.10
C ARG A 30 1.08 2.62 -4.65
N VAL A 31 -0.18 2.62 -4.22
CA VAL A 31 -0.81 3.81 -3.65
C VAL A 31 -0.03 4.27 -2.40
N GLY A 32 0.39 3.34 -1.55
CA GLY A 32 1.13 3.64 -0.33
C GLY A 32 2.48 4.31 -0.54
N TYR A 33 3.31 3.80 -1.47
CA TYR A 33 4.64 4.38 -1.71
C TYR A 33 4.62 5.59 -2.66
N THR A 34 3.58 5.75 -3.48
CA THR A 34 3.43 6.94 -4.36
C THR A 34 2.67 8.09 -3.71
N GLY A 35 1.82 7.79 -2.72
CA GLY A 35 1.10 8.77 -1.92
C GLY A 35 1.98 9.89 -1.35
N PRO A 36 3.02 9.58 -0.55
CA PRO A 36 3.86 10.59 0.09
C PRO A 36 4.73 11.36 -0.91
N LEU A 37 4.93 10.82 -2.13
CA LEU A 37 5.66 11.52 -3.19
C LEU A 37 4.83 12.61 -3.89
N ARG A 38 3.50 12.57 -3.73
CA ARG A 38 2.55 13.47 -4.41
C ARG A 38 1.77 14.36 -3.46
N ARG A 39 1.71 14.00 -2.19
CA ARG A 39 0.89 14.64 -1.16
C ARG A 39 1.69 14.76 0.12
N GLU A 40 1.62 15.92 0.75
CA GLU A 40 2.19 16.16 2.07
C GLU A 40 1.13 15.91 3.14
N GLY A 41 1.51 15.26 4.24
CA GLY A 41 0.63 14.97 5.37
C GLY A 41 0.80 13.57 5.94
N SER A 42 -0.07 13.21 6.88
CA SER A 42 -0.11 11.90 7.50
C SER A 42 -1.02 10.95 6.72
N PHE A 43 -0.74 9.64 6.80
CA PHE A 43 -1.59 8.61 6.20
C PHE A 43 -3.05 8.76 6.60
N ASP A 44 -3.32 9.03 7.88
CA ASP A 44 -4.67 9.19 8.43
C ASP A 44 -5.43 10.36 7.77
N SER A 45 -4.80 11.52 7.64
CA SER A 45 -5.39 12.70 7.00
C SER A 45 -5.69 12.48 5.51
N LEU A 46 -4.92 11.62 4.85
CA LEU A 46 -5.06 11.29 3.44
C LEU A 46 -5.80 9.97 3.20
N GLU A 47 -6.29 9.30 4.24
CA GLU A 47 -6.85 7.94 4.14
C GLU A 47 -7.98 7.88 3.11
N GLY A 48 -8.89 8.85 3.12
CA GLY A 48 -10.00 8.93 2.17
C GLY A 48 -9.55 9.16 0.72
N ASP A 49 -8.45 9.90 0.52
CA ASP A 49 -7.89 10.16 -0.81
C ASP A 49 -7.14 8.92 -1.33
N LEU A 50 -6.37 8.26 -0.46
CA LEU A 50 -5.69 6.99 -0.76
C LEU A 50 -6.71 5.88 -1.03
N GLN A 51 -7.84 5.86 -0.32
CA GLN A 51 -8.93 4.93 -0.61
C GLN A 51 -9.45 5.12 -2.02
N ARG A 52 -9.71 6.37 -2.41
CA ARG A 52 -10.18 6.70 -3.76
C ARG A 52 -9.17 6.29 -4.81
N ASP A 53 -7.90 6.64 -4.61
CA ASP A 53 -6.79 6.28 -5.52
C ASP A 53 -6.70 4.75 -5.69
N TRP A 54 -6.71 4.01 -4.58
CA TRP A 54 -6.68 2.55 -4.60
C TRP A 54 -7.89 1.98 -5.34
N GLN A 55 -9.11 2.49 -5.11
CA GLN A 55 -10.30 2.03 -5.84
C GLN A 55 -10.20 2.28 -7.35
N GLN A 56 -9.49 3.31 -7.80
CA GLN A 56 -9.24 3.56 -9.22
C GLN A 56 -8.21 2.59 -9.81
N VAL A 57 -7.19 2.21 -9.05
CA VAL A 57 -6.07 1.38 -9.55
C VAL A 57 -6.17 -0.11 -9.20
N LYS A 58 -7.09 -0.51 -8.32
CA LYS A 58 -7.18 -1.88 -7.79
C LYS A 58 -7.42 -2.94 -8.85
N GLY A 59 -8.04 -2.57 -9.98
CA GLY A 59 -8.31 -3.48 -11.09
C GLY A 59 -9.00 -4.77 -10.63
N ARG A 60 -8.30 -5.91 -10.77
CA ARG A 60 -8.78 -7.25 -10.41
C ARG A 60 -8.49 -7.65 -8.96
N SER A 61 -7.91 -6.75 -8.16
CA SER A 61 -7.59 -7.02 -6.75
C SER A 61 -8.84 -7.44 -5.98
N ARG A 62 -8.73 -8.60 -5.34
CA ARG A 62 -9.78 -9.20 -4.50
C ARG A 62 -9.83 -8.61 -3.09
N LEU A 63 -8.85 -7.77 -2.72
CA LEU A 63 -8.82 -7.11 -1.43
C LEU A 63 -10.00 -6.16 -1.26
N THR A 64 -10.46 -6.04 -0.02
CA THR A 64 -11.28 -4.92 0.44
C THR A 64 -10.41 -3.70 0.76
N TRP A 65 -11.02 -2.52 0.89
CA TRP A 65 -10.26 -1.34 1.33
C TRP A 65 -9.63 -1.54 2.71
N GLN A 66 -10.32 -2.18 3.65
CA GLN A 66 -9.77 -2.43 5.00
C GLN A 66 -8.48 -3.26 4.95
N GLU A 67 -8.44 -4.31 4.11
CA GLU A 67 -7.23 -5.11 3.92
C GLU A 67 -6.15 -4.34 3.15
N ALA A 68 -6.53 -3.67 2.05
CA ALA A 68 -5.62 -2.87 1.25
C ALA A 68 -5.03 -1.68 2.02
N ARG A 69 -5.79 -1.10 2.97
CA ARG A 69 -5.35 0.01 3.82
C ARG A 69 -4.14 -0.38 4.65
N GLN A 70 -4.09 -1.61 5.16
CA GLN A 70 -2.92 -2.09 5.92
C GLN A 70 -1.67 -2.20 5.04
N ALA A 71 -1.81 -2.72 3.82
CA ALA A 71 -0.73 -2.76 2.83
C ALA A 71 -0.28 -1.35 2.39
N THR A 72 -1.24 -0.48 2.09
CA THR A 72 -1.00 0.93 1.72
C THR A 72 -0.26 1.66 2.84
N ARG A 73 -0.69 1.48 4.10
CA ARG A 73 -0.05 2.08 5.26
C ARG A 73 1.38 1.58 5.45
N ALA A 74 1.63 0.28 5.33
CA ALA A 74 2.97 -0.27 5.46
C ALA A 74 3.93 0.30 4.40
N ALA A 75 3.48 0.46 3.15
CA ALA A 75 4.24 1.13 2.10
C ALA A 75 4.46 2.62 2.37
N TRP A 76 3.44 3.31 2.87
CA TRP A 76 3.53 4.72 3.26
C TRP A 76 4.57 4.93 4.36
N GLU A 77 4.42 4.20 5.47
CA GLU A 77 5.30 4.31 6.64
C GLU A 77 6.73 3.97 6.27
N ARG A 78 6.96 2.98 5.39
CA ARG A 78 8.30 2.67 4.90
C ARG A 78 8.93 3.83 4.15
N VAL A 79 8.23 4.45 3.20
CA VAL A 79 8.80 5.59 2.45
C VAL A 79 9.00 6.80 3.35
N ALA A 80 8.05 7.05 4.26
CA ALA A 80 8.17 8.11 5.25
C ALA A 80 9.38 7.92 6.18
N HIS A 81 9.65 6.69 6.64
CA HIS A 81 10.82 6.38 7.49
C HIS A 81 12.12 6.31 6.68
N ALA A 82 12.09 5.83 5.44
CA ALA A 82 13.27 5.77 4.57
C ALA A 82 13.76 7.16 4.10
N GLY A 83 12.92 8.20 4.25
CA GLY A 83 13.26 9.59 3.98
C GLY A 83 13.98 10.31 5.14
N HIS A 84 14.23 9.64 6.25
CA HIS A 84 14.95 10.21 7.40
C HIS A 84 16.37 9.62 7.47
N PRO A 85 17.43 10.37 7.11
CA PRO A 85 18.78 10.06 7.58
C PRO A 85 18.89 10.24 9.10
#